data_AF-A0A2P2LR77-F1
#
_entry.id   AF-A0A2P2LR77-F1
#
_cell.length_a   1.000
_cell.length_b   1.000
_cell.length_c   1.000
_cell.angle_alpha   90.00
_cell.angle_beta   90.00
_cell.angle_gamma   90.00
#
_symmetry.space_group_name_H-M   'P 1'
#
loop_
_entity.id
_entity.type
_entity.pdbx_description
1 polymer ?
#
loop_
_entity_poly.entity_id
_entity_poly.type
_entity_poly.pdbx_seq_one_letter_code
_entity_poly.pdbx_strand_id
1 'polypeptide(L)'
;MLIMFSMLIQLGGPDKVAEMTGRRGMLVRASSGKGVTYQARNTKDVTMEMVNMHEKQLFMEGKKLVAIISEAGSAGVSLQADRRAKNQKRRVHLTLELPWSADRAIQQFGRTHRSNQASAPEYRLLFTNLGGERRFASIVAKRLESLGALTQGDRRAGPSLSAYNYDSAYGKKALMVMYRGIMEQDTLPVVPPGCSSEKPDTVQDFITKAKAALVSVGIVRDSVLGNGKDYGKLSGRIVDSDMHDVGRFLNRLLGLPPEIQNRLFELFVNILDLLIQNARIEGNLDSGIVDMKANIIELQGTPKTVHVDQMSGASTVLFTFTLDRGITWESASTILEEKQKDGLGSSSDGFYESKREWMGRRHVLLAFESAASGMFKIVRPAVGESLREMPLAELKVKYRKLSSLEKAQSCWEDEFEVSSKQCMHGRNCKLGNFCTVGRRLQEVHVLGGLILPVWGTIEKALSKQARLSHRRLRVVRLETTTDIRRIVGLLVPNAAVESVLQDLEWVQEIDD
;
A
#
# COMPACT_ATOMS: atom_id res chain seq x y z
N MET A 1 -23.06 -23.11 4.41
CA MET A 1 -24.47 -23.54 4.62
C MET A 1 -24.76 -23.94 6.07
N LEU A 2 -23.93 -24.78 6.71
CA LEU A 2 -24.14 -25.24 8.10
C LEU A 2 -23.99 -24.13 9.16
N ILE A 3 -23.01 -23.22 9.02
CA ILE A 3 -22.77 -22.13 9.98
C ILE A 3 -24.02 -21.24 10.10
N MET A 4 -24.59 -20.82 8.97
CA MET A 4 -25.75 -19.93 8.98
C MET A 4 -27.02 -20.61 9.50
N PHE A 5 -27.19 -21.91 9.24
CA PHE A 5 -28.26 -22.70 9.83
C PHE A 5 -28.16 -22.73 11.36
N SER A 6 -26.97 -23.02 11.89
CA SER A 6 -26.71 -22.99 13.34
C SER A 6 -27.00 -21.62 13.94
N MET A 7 -26.52 -20.55 13.30
CA MET A 7 -26.77 -19.17 13.75
C MET A 7 -28.25 -18.81 13.77
N LEU A 8 -28.99 -19.11 12.68
CA LEU A 8 -30.42 -18.82 12.62
C LEU A 8 -31.18 -19.50 13.76
N ILE A 9 -30.84 -20.75 14.09
CA ILE A 9 -31.43 -21.47 15.22
C ILE A 9 -31.10 -20.77 16.55
N GLN A 10 -29.82 -20.48 16.80
CA GLN A 10 -29.38 -19.86 18.05
C GLN A 10 -29.96 -18.46 18.25
N LEU A 11 -30.28 -17.74 17.16
CA LEU A 11 -30.86 -16.41 17.16
C LEU A 11 -32.40 -16.40 17.19
N GLY A 12 -33.04 -17.56 17.38
CA GLY A 12 -34.49 -17.66 17.57
C GLY A 12 -35.29 -17.97 16.30
N GLY A 13 -34.63 -18.40 15.23
CA GLY A 13 -35.26 -18.90 14.01
C GLY A 13 -35.69 -17.82 13.00
N PRO A 14 -36.29 -18.24 11.88
CA PRO A 14 -36.65 -17.34 10.78
C PRO A 14 -37.69 -16.28 11.19
N ASP A 15 -38.50 -16.52 12.22
CA ASP A 15 -39.49 -15.54 12.69
C ASP A 15 -38.84 -14.34 13.42
N LYS A 16 -37.64 -14.52 13.98
CA LYS A 16 -36.93 -13.50 14.75
C LYS A 16 -35.79 -12.84 13.97
N VAL A 17 -35.28 -13.53 12.94
CA VAL A 17 -34.12 -13.10 12.16
C VAL A 17 -34.52 -12.75 10.73
N ALA A 18 -34.16 -11.54 10.29
CA ALA A 18 -34.32 -11.11 8.92
C ALA A 18 -33.16 -11.62 8.06
N GLU A 19 -33.39 -12.67 7.27
CA GLU A 19 -32.38 -13.22 6.35
C GLU A 19 -32.44 -12.48 5.01
N MET A 20 -31.37 -11.79 4.62
CA MET A 20 -31.19 -11.10 3.33
C MET A 20 -29.95 -11.65 2.62
N THR A 21 -30.09 -12.87 2.11
CA THR A 21 -28.99 -13.62 1.47
C THR A 21 -29.34 -14.02 0.04
N GLY A 22 -28.34 -14.49 -0.72
CA GLY A 22 -28.54 -15.04 -2.06
C GLY A 22 -29.12 -16.47 -2.08
N ARG A 23 -29.41 -17.08 -0.93
CA ARG A 23 -29.89 -18.46 -0.86
C ARG A 23 -31.35 -18.58 -1.25
N ARG A 24 -31.73 -19.70 -1.87
CA ARG A 24 -33.12 -19.99 -2.26
C ARG A 24 -33.94 -20.72 -1.18
N GLY A 25 -33.27 -21.40 -0.26
CA GLY A 25 -33.93 -22.12 0.82
C GLY A 25 -33.09 -22.17 2.09
N MET A 26 -33.73 -22.64 3.14
CA MET A 26 -33.18 -22.73 4.48
C MET A 26 -33.45 -24.12 5.06
N LEU A 27 -32.58 -24.53 5.98
CA LEU A 27 -32.83 -25.69 6.81
C LEU A 27 -33.60 -25.20 8.04
N VAL A 28 -34.69 -25.87 8.41
CA VAL A 28 -35.51 -25.54 9.57
C VAL A 28 -35.67 -26.80 10.41
N ARG A 29 -35.56 -26.65 11.73
CA ARG A 29 -35.80 -27.77 12.65
C ARG A 29 -37.27 -28.12 12.60
N ALA A 30 -37.58 -29.41 12.40
CA ALA A 30 -38.97 -29.86 12.35
C ALA A 30 -39.69 -29.52 13.66
N SER A 31 -40.96 -29.12 13.58
CA SER A 31 -41.81 -28.84 14.74
C SER A 31 -41.94 -30.04 15.69
N SER A 32 -41.73 -31.25 15.19
CA SER A 32 -41.66 -32.50 15.95
C SER A 32 -40.37 -32.69 16.78
N GLY A 33 -39.41 -31.77 16.68
CA GLY A 33 -38.11 -31.84 17.35
C GLY A 33 -37.15 -32.88 16.78
N LYS A 34 -37.63 -33.80 15.92
CA LYS A 34 -36.84 -34.85 15.26
C LYS A 34 -36.47 -34.44 13.84
N GLY A 35 -35.20 -34.08 13.66
CA GLY A 35 -34.61 -33.85 12.34
C GLY A 35 -34.65 -32.40 11.84
N VAL A 36 -34.12 -32.24 10.63
CA VAL A 36 -33.99 -30.96 9.93
C VAL A 36 -34.63 -31.12 8.56
N THR A 37 -35.47 -30.16 8.18
CA THR A 37 -36.17 -30.15 6.89
C THR A 37 -35.71 -28.96 6.06
N TYR A 38 -35.61 -29.15 4.75
CA TYR A 38 -35.31 -28.07 3.82
C TYR A 38 -36.62 -27.37 3.43
N GLN A 39 -36.66 -26.04 3.57
CA GLN A 39 -37.80 -25.21 3.24
C GLN A 39 -37.36 -24.06 2.33
N ALA A 40 -38.20 -23.70 1.35
CA ALA A 40 -37.96 -22.51 0.54
C ALA A 40 -38.10 -21.23 1.39
N ARG A 41 -37.37 -20.17 1.01
CA ARG A 41 -37.39 -18.91 1.76
C ARG A 41 -38.62 -18.04 1.51
N ASN A 42 -39.30 -18.24 0.39
CA ASN A 42 -40.55 -17.55 0.11
C ASN A 42 -41.70 -18.11 0.94
N THR A 43 -42.63 -17.22 1.29
CA THR A 43 -43.96 -17.58 1.76
C THR A 43 -44.91 -17.67 0.58
N LYS A 44 -46.16 -18.11 0.82
CA LYS A 44 -47.19 -18.12 -0.23
C LYS A 44 -47.49 -16.73 -0.80
N ASP A 45 -47.25 -15.69 0.00
CA ASP A 45 -47.64 -14.30 -0.30
C ASP A 45 -46.48 -13.43 -0.82
N VAL A 46 -45.24 -13.93 -0.78
CA VAL A 46 -44.04 -13.17 -1.18
C VAL A 46 -43.25 -13.97 -2.20
N THR A 47 -43.04 -13.42 -3.40
CA THR A 47 -42.24 -14.08 -4.43
C THR A 47 -40.77 -14.16 -4.00
N MET A 48 -40.03 -15.14 -4.52
CA MET A 48 -38.61 -15.33 -4.21
C MET A 48 -37.74 -14.10 -4.46
N GLU A 49 -38.08 -13.29 -5.45
CA GLU A 49 -37.38 -12.05 -5.80
C GLU A 49 -37.60 -10.94 -4.75
N MET A 50 -38.77 -10.93 -4.10
CA MET A 50 -39.16 -9.92 -3.12
C MET A 50 -38.81 -10.29 -1.68
N VAL A 51 -38.40 -11.55 -1.40
CA VAL A 51 -38.10 -12.02 -0.03
C VAL A 51 -37.11 -11.12 0.69
N ASN A 52 -36.01 -10.72 0.06
CA ASN A 52 -35.00 -9.87 0.71
C ASN A 52 -35.56 -8.48 1.05
N MET A 53 -36.44 -7.93 0.21
CA MET A 53 -37.08 -6.64 0.45
C MET A 53 -38.13 -6.72 1.57
N HIS A 54 -38.88 -7.82 1.61
CA HIS A 54 -39.82 -8.09 2.69
C HIS A 54 -39.09 -8.24 4.04
N GLU A 55 -38.01 -9.01 4.08
CA GLU A 55 -37.19 -9.20 5.29
C GLU A 55 -36.55 -7.90 5.78
N LYS A 56 -36.05 -7.07 4.84
CA LYS A 56 -35.58 -5.71 5.15
C LYS A 56 -36.70 -4.89 5.80
N GLN A 57 -37.91 -4.91 5.26
CA GLN A 57 -39.04 -4.15 5.80
C GLN A 57 -39.37 -4.60 7.23
N LEU A 58 -39.45 -5.91 7.48
CA LEU A 58 -39.69 -6.46 8.82
C LEU A 58 -38.62 -6.01 9.83
N PHE A 59 -37.36 -5.93 9.41
CA PHE A 59 -36.28 -5.40 10.25
C PHE A 59 -36.42 -3.90 10.54
N MET A 60 -36.70 -3.10 9.50
CA MET A 60 -36.82 -1.64 9.62
C MET A 60 -38.09 -1.19 10.35
N GLU A 61 -39.14 -2.02 10.35
CA GLU A 61 -40.35 -1.84 11.16
C GLU A 61 -40.16 -2.28 12.62
N GLY A 62 -39.09 -2.99 12.94
CA GLY A 62 -38.79 -3.49 14.29
C GLY A 62 -39.50 -4.79 14.64
N LYS A 63 -40.17 -5.45 13.68
CA LYS A 63 -40.76 -6.78 13.86
C LYS A 63 -39.70 -7.86 14.05
N LYS A 64 -38.56 -7.71 13.37
CA LYS A 64 -37.34 -8.50 13.54
C LYS A 64 -36.21 -7.60 14.02
N LEU A 65 -35.46 -8.02 15.04
CA LEU A 65 -34.39 -7.22 15.65
C LEU A 65 -32.99 -7.63 15.19
N VAL A 66 -32.86 -8.78 14.55
CA VAL A 66 -31.60 -9.31 14.04
C VAL A 66 -31.70 -9.42 12.53
N ALA A 67 -30.66 -9.02 11.82
CA ALA A 67 -30.54 -9.15 10.38
C ALA A 67 -29.26 -9.91 10.02
N ILE A 68 -29.36 -10.87 9.10
CA ILE A 68 -28.23 -11.56 8.49
C ILE A 68 -28.18 -11.16 7.03
N ILE A 69 -27.05 -10.57 6.62
CA ILE A 69 -26.82 -10.14 5.24
C ILE A 69 -25.66 -10.92 4.63
N SER A 70 -25.75 -11.20 3.33
CA SER A 70 -24.60 -11.65 2.52
C SER A 70 -24.35 -10.66 1.39
N GLU A 71 -23.13 -10.64 0.83
CA GLU A 71 -22.78 -9.77 -0.31
C GLU A 71 -23.80 -9.91 -1.45
N ALA A 72 -24.09 -11.15 -1.87
CA ALA A 72 -25.04 -11.44 -2.94
C ALA A 72 -26.51 -11.05 -2.66
N GLY A 73 -26.92 -10.95 -1.39
CA GLY A 73 -28.32 -10.73 -1.01
C GLY A 73 -28.65 -9.31 -0.53
N SER A 74 -27.62 -8.50 -0.30
CA SER A 74 -27.76 -7.17 0.32
C SER A 74 -27.32 -6.01 -0.58
N ALA A 75 -27.05 -6.28 -1.86
CA ALA A 75 -26.86 -5.26 -2.88
C ALA A 75 -28.05 -4.28 -2.87
N GLY A 76 -27.76 -2.97 -2.89
CA GLY A 76 -28.75 -1.90 -2.73
C GLY A 76 -29.44 -1.75 -1.35
N VAL A 77 -29.32 -2.72 -0.43
CA VAL A 77 -30.06 -2.70 0.85
C VAL A 77 -29.51 -1.65 1.83
N SER A 78 -30.42 -1.03 2.59
CA SER A 78 -30.16 0.04 3.56
C SER A 78 -30.78 -0.37 4.90
N LEU A 79 -29.95 -0.53 5.92
CA LEU A 79 -30.29 -1.03 7.26
C LEU A 79 -29.84 -0.07 8.38
N GLN A 80 -29.40 1.15 8.06
CA GLN A 80 -29.05 2.15 9.06
C GLN A 80 -30.22 2.46 10.00
N ALA A 81 -29.93 3.03 11.17
CA ALA A 81 -30.95 3.55 12.07
C ALA A 81 -31.57 4.85 11.51
N ASP A 82 -32.26 4.76 10.36
CA ASP A 82 -32.83 5.91 9.65
C ASP A 82 -33.88 6.62 10.52
N ARG A 83 -33.80 7.95 10.64
CA ARG A 83 -34.76 8.77 11.39
C ARG A 83 -36.20 8.65 10.88
N ARG A 84 -36.40 8.18 9.63
CA ARG A 84 -37.71 7.94 9.03
C ARG A 84 -38.27 6.55 9.32
N ALA A 85 -37.45 5.63 9.82
CA ALA A 85 -37.88 4.26 10.12
C ALA A 85 -38.41 4.15 11.55
N LYS A 86 -39.28 3.17 11.80
CA LYS A 86 -39.77 2.85 13.15
C LYS A 86 -38.64 2.30 14.03
N ASN A 87 -37.81 1.41 13.49
CA ASN A 87 -36.68 0.84 14.22
C ASN A 87 -35.43 1.74 14.15
N GLN A 88 -35.29 2.62 15.14
CA GLN A 88 -34.15 3.53 15.28
C GLN A 88 -33.08 3.06 16.28
N LYS A 89 -33.15 1.80 16.75
CA LYS A 89 -32.18 1.26 17.71
C LYS A 89 -30.75 1.32 17.16
N ARG A 90 -29.75 1.56 18.02
CA ARG A 90 -28.34 1.56 17.60
C ARG A 90 -27.97 0.24 16.93
N ARG A 91 -27.32 0.33 15.76
CA ARG A 91 -26.89 -0.85 15.00
C ARG A 91 -25.60 -1.39 15.58
N VAL A 92 -25.55 -2.69 15.83
CA VAL A 92 -24.30 -3.41 16.13
C VAL A 92 -24.04 -4.32 14.94
N HIS A 93 -23.04 -3.97 14.13
CA HIS A 93 -22.70 -4.69 12.91
C HIS A 93 -21.59 -5.70 13.22
N LEU A 94 -21.98 -6.97 13.31
CA LEU A 94 -21.07 -8.10 13.49
C LEU A 94 -20.60 -8.60 12.12
N THR A 95 -19.30 -8.58 11.89
CA THR A 95 -18.70 -9.08 10.65
C THR A 95 -18.01 -10.40 10.94
N LEU A 96 -18.59 -11.49 10.43
CA LEU A 96 -18.07 -12.86 10.63
C LEU A 96 -17.02 -13.24 9.61
N GLU A 97 -17.15 -12.72 8.40
CA GLU A 97 -16.21 -12.93 7.31
C GLU A 97 -15.94 -11.57 6.69
N LEU A 98 -14.68 -11.18 6.70
CA LEU A 98 -14.25 -9.93 6.11
C LEU A 98 -13.97 -10.16 4.61
N PRO A 99 -14.56 -9.35 3.70
CA PRO A 99 -14.27 -9.48 2.27
C PRO A 99 -12.81 -9.16 2.04
N TRP A 100 -12.06 -9.96 1.29
CA TRP A 100 -10.62 -9.75 0.97
C TRP A 100 -10.27 -8.44 0.25
N SER A 101 -11.25 -7.57 -0.01
CA SER A 101 -11.08 -6.23 -0.53
C SER A 101 -11.65 -5.22 0.48
N ALA A 102 -10.82 -4.26 0.88
CA ALA A 102 -11.24 -3.21 1.80
C ALA A 102 -12.35 -2.32 1.21
N ASP A 103 -12.41 -2.14 -0.12
CA ASP A 103 -13.50 -1.42 -0.79
C ASP A 103 -14.83 -2.17 -0.65
N ARG A 104 -14.81 -3.49 -0.83
CA ARG A 104 -15.99 -4.34 -0.63
C ARG A 104 -16.42 -4.31 0.84
N ALA A 105 -15.48 -4.35 1.78
CA ALA A 105 -15.77 -4.20 3.20
C ALA A 105 -16.46 -2.87 3.51
N ILE A 106 -15.96 -1.75 2.96
CA ILE A 106 -16.61 -0.43 3.08
C ILE A 106 -18.03 -0.46 2.53
N GLN A 107 -18.23 -1.04 1.35
CA GLN A 107 -19.57 -1.15 0.76
C GLN A 107 -20.53 -1.98 1.61
N GLN A 108 -20.04 -2.99 2.34
CA GLN A 108 -20.82 -3.76 3.30
C GLN A 108 -21.13 -2.94 4.57
N PHE A 109 -20.18 -2.17 5.08
CA PHE A 109 -20.41 -1.29 6.24
C PHE A 109 -21.37 -0.14 5.93
N GLY A 110 -21.34 0.38 4.70
CA GLY A 110 -22.29 1.37 4.20
C GLY A 110 -23.75 0.88 4.13
N ARG A 111 -24.01 -0.40 4.39
CA ARG A 111 -25.39 -0.92 4.57
C ARG A 111 -26.00 -0.45 5.88
N THR A 112 -25.18 -0.25 6.92
CA THR A 112 -25.62 0.19 8.25
C THR A 112 -25.18 1.60 8.61
N HIS A 113 -24.29 2.21 7.82
CA HIS A 113 -23.77 3.56 8.04
C HIS A 113 -24.11 4.47 6.85
N ARG A 114 -25.08 5.38 7.02
CA ARG A 114 -25.50 6.33 5.99
C ARG A 114 -25.88 7.69 6.60
N SER A 115 -26.06 8.68 5.74
CA SER A 115 -26.66 9.96 6.12
C SER A 115 -28.08 9.74 6.70
N ASN A 116 -28.53 10.68 7.53
CA ASN A 116 -29.83 10.64 8.21
C ASN A 116 -30.03 9.49 9.24
N GLN A 117 -28.95 8.90 9.75
CA GLN A 117 -29.04 7.93 10.86
C GLN A 117 -29.21 8.66 12.21
N ALA A 118 -30.09 8.15 13.07
CA ALA A 118 -30.31 8.63 14.43
C ALA A 118 -29.10 8.35 15.34
N SER A 119 -28.38 7.27 15.08
CA SER A 119 -27.18 6.87 15.80
C SER A 119 -26.19 6.20 14.86
N ALA A 120 -24.88 6.38 15.10
CA ALA A 120 -23.85 5.64 14.40
C ALA A 120 -23.83 4.15 14.78
N PRO A 121 -23.49 3.24 13.84
CA PRO A 121 -23.31 1.83 14.16
C PRO A 121 -22.04 1.58 14.97
N GLU A 122 -22.07 0.53 15.79
CA GLU A 122 -20.88 -0.08 16.37
C GLU A 122 -20.45 -1.27 15.52
N TYR A 123 -19.20 -1.27 15.06
CA TYR A 123 -18.63 -2.39 14.30
C TYR A 123 -17.92 -3.37 15.23
N ARG A 124 -18.23 -4.66 15.06
CA ARG A 124 -17.55 -5.77 15.74
C ARG A 124 -17.00 -6.72 14.67
N LEU A 125 -15.71 -6.59 14.38
CA LEU A 125 -15.01 -7.45 13.44
C LEU A 125 -14.55 -8.71 14.18
N LEU A 126 -15.03 -9.87 13.75
CA LEU A 126 -14.63 -11.16 14.29
C LEU A 126 -13.63 -11.78 13.32
N PHE A 127 -12.47 -12.14 13.83
CA PHE A 127 -11.41 -12.81 13.08
C PHE A 127 -10.68 -13.77 14.01
N THR A 128 -10.15 -14.83 13.43
CA THR A 128 -9.35 -15.84 14.13
C THR A 128 -7.89 -15.38 14.26
N ASN A 129 -7.09 -16.15 15.00
CA ASN A 129 -5.64 -15.92 15.12
C ASN A 129 -4.85 -16.30 13.84
N LEU A 130 -5.54 -16.52 12.71
CA LEU A 130 -4.90 -16.79 11.43
C LEU A 130 -4.28 -15.49 10.88
N GLY A 131 -3.03 -15.56 10.44
CA GLY A 131 -2.25 -14.39 10.02
C GLY A 131 -2.93 -13.62 8.88
N GLY A 132 -3.55 -14.35 7.94
CA GLY A 132 -4.35 -13.79 6.85
C GLY A 132 -5.51 -12.92 7.33
N GLU A 133 -6.31 -13.43 8.27
CA GLU A 133 -7.48 -12.71 8.78
C GLU A 133 -7.08 -11.53 9.67
N ARG A 134 -6.07 -11.69 10.54
CA ARG A 134 -5.59 -10.61 11.42
C ARG A 134 -5.05 -9.43 10.62
N ARG A 135 -4.18 -9.68 9.64
CA ARG A 135 -3.58 -8.59 8.85
C ARG A 135 -4.66 -7.92 8.01
N PHE A 136 -5.58 -8.69 7.43
CA PHE A 136 -6.69 -8.17 6.68
C PHE A 136 -7.66 -7.32 7.54
N ALA A 137 -8.03 -7.80 8.72
CA ALA A 137 -8.85 -7.06 9.68
C ALA A 137 -8.19 -5.75 10.10
N SER A 138 -6.87 -5.72 10.30
CA SER A 138 -6.14 -4.49 10.63
C SER A 138 -6.18 -3.43 9.52
N ILE A 139 -6.15 -3.87 8.24
CA ILE A 139 -6.25 -2.98 7.08
C ILE A 139 -7.67 -2.41 6.97
N VAL A 140 -8.69 -3.26 7.12
CA VAL A 140 -10.08 -2.83 7.10
C VAL A 140 -10.40 -1.90 8.26
N ALA A 141 -9.89 -2.18 9.46
CA ALA A 141 -10.02 -1.31 10.62
C ALA A 141 -9.40 0.08 10.38
N LYS A 142 -8.17 0.15 9.86
CA LYS A 142 -7.54 1.42 9.46
C LYS A 142 -8.35 2.19 8.41
N ARG A 143 -9.00 1.48 7.48
CA ARG A 143 -9.86 2.10 6.46
C ARG A 143 -11.21 2.56 7.01
N LEU A 144 -11.76 1.85 7.99
CA LEU A 144 -12.94 2.25 8.77
C LEU A 144 -12.67 3.51 9.61
N GLU A 145 -11.50 3.61 10.24
CA GLU A 145 -11.07 4.83 10.94
C GLU A 145 -11.01 6.02 9.96
N SER A 146 -10.54 5.77 8.73
CA SER A 146 -10.48 6.78 7.67
C SER A 146 -11.86 7.18 7.12
N LEU A 147 -12.89 6.32 7.20
CA LEU A 147 -14.26 6.67 6.77
C LEU A 147 -14.87 7.79 7.62
N GLY A 148 -14.52 7.89 8.90
CA GLY A 148 -14.88 9.04 9.73
C GLY A 148 -14.18 10.32 9.27
N ALA A 149 -12.88 10.24 8.99
CA ALA A 149 -12.03 11.35 8.55
C ALA A 149 -12.24 11.79 7.08
N LEU A 150 -12.96 11.01 6.27
CA LEU A 150 -13.35 11.38 4.90
C LEU A 150 -14.71 12.09 4.83
N THR A 151 -15.51 12.05 5.90
CA THR A 151 -16.83 12.72 5.97
C THR A 151 -16.79 14.07 6.69
N GLN A 152 -15.73 14.34 7.44
CA GLN A 152 -15.34 15.69 7.85
C GLN A 152 -13.92 15.88 7.35
N GLY A 153 -13.61 16.97 6.64
CA GLY A 153 -12.31 17.20 5.98
C GLY A 153 -11.10 17.30 6.93
N ASP A 154 -10.81 16.25 7.70
CA ASP A 154 -9.78 16.18 8.73
C ASP A 154 -8.43 15.77 8.12
N ARG A 155 -7.41 16.57 8.44
CA ARG A 155 -6.07 16.65 7.84
C ARG A 155 -5.08 15.60 8.37
N ARG A 156 -5.58 14.50 8.95
CA ARG A 156 -4.78 13.47 9.66
C ARG A 156 -4.87 12.08 9.02
N ALA A 157 -5.13 11.99 7.71
CA ALA A 157 -5.00 10.72 7.01
C ALA A 157 -3.51 10.32 6.99
N GLY A 158 -3.18 9.21 7.64
CA GLY A 158 -1.86 8.59 7.60
C GLY A 158 -1.45 8.13 6.18
N PRO A 159 -0.32 7.41 6.03
CA PRO A 159 0.17 7.00 4.71
C PRO A 159 -0.90 6.27 3.89
N SER A 160 -0.94 6.55 2.58
CA SER A 160 -1.94 6.00 1.66
C SER A 160 -2.05 4.47 1.78
N LEU A 161 -3.25 4.01 2.15
CA LEU A 161 -3.57 2.61 2.46
C LEU A 161 -3.61 1.71 1.20
N SER A 162 -3.37 2.25 -0.01
CA SER A 162 -3.32 1.51 -1.27
C SER A 162 -2.20 0.45 -1.30
N ALA A 163 -1.14 0.64 -0.52
CA ALA A 163 0.00 -0.27 -0.43
C ALA A 163 -0.37 -1.67 0.13
N TYR A 164 -1.50 -1.81 0.83
CA TYR A 164 -1.89 -3.08 1.46
C TYR A 164 -3.11 -3.74 0.79
N ASN A 165 -3.52 -3.27 -0.39
CA ASN A 165 -4.50 -3.98 -1.20
C ASN A 165 -3.84 -5.20 -1.86
N TYR A 166 -4.18 -6.40 -1.40
CA TYR A 166 -3.65 -7.64 -1.96
C TYR A 166 -4.07 -7.87 -3.42
N ASP A 167 -5.18 -7.28 -3.88
CA ASP A 167 -5.61 -7.38 -5.29
C ASP A 167 -5.00 -6.27 -6.18
N SER A 168 -3.97 -5.57 -5.68
CA SER A 168 -3.21 -4.59 -6.46
C SER A 168 -2.35 -5.25 -7.54
N ALA A 169 -1.87 -4.46 -8.52
CA ALA A 169 -0.90 -4.94 -9.51
C ALA A 169 0.35 -5.57 -8.87
N TYR A 170 0.80 -5.03 -7.72
CA TYR A 170 1.90 -5.60 -6.93
C TYR A 170 1.52 -6.91 -6.27
N GLY A 171 0.31 -7.03 -5.74
CA GLY A 171 -0.20 -8.30 -5.19
C GLY A 171 -0.29 -9.40 -6.25
N LYS A 172 -0.78 -9.09 -7.46
CA LYS A 172 -0.80 -10.02 -8.59
C LYS A 172 0.62 -10.45 -8.99
N LYS A 173 1.56 -9.50 -9.04
CA LYS A 173 2.98 -9.79 -9.34
C LYS A 173 3.63 -10.63 -8.23
N ALA A 174 3.35 -10.33 -6.97
CA ALA A 174 3.85 -11.09 -5.82
C ALA A 174 3.36 -12.54 -5.84
N LEU A 175 2.08 -12.74 -6.16
CA LEU A 175 1.49 -14.07 -6.29
C LEU A 175 2.18 -14.88 -7.39
N MET A 176 2.35 -14.28 -8.58
CA MET A 176 3.06 -14.92 -9.68
C MET A 176 4.49 -15.32 -9.28
N VAL A 177 5.25 -14.42 -8.66
CA VAL A 177 6.63 -14.69 -8.21
C VAL A 177 6.66 -15.83 -7.19
N MET A 178 5.73 -15.83 -6.22
CA MET A 178 5.61 -16.91 -5.24
C MET A 178 5.30 -18.25 -5.92
N TYR A 179 4.33 -18.29 -6.83
CA TYR A 179 3.98 -19.52 -7.54
C TYR A 179 5.12 -20.06 -8.40
N ARG A 180 5.83 -19.22 -9.16
CA ARG A 180 7.00 -19.66 -9.93
C ARG A 180 8.12 -20.17 -9.04
N GLY A 181 8.34 -19.53 -7.89
CA GLY A 181 9.29 -19.99 -6.89
C GLY A 181 8.92 -21.33 -6.27
N ILE A 182 7.66 -21.51 -5.85
CA ILE A 182 7.16 -22.78 -5.31
C ILE A 182 7.20 -23.87 -6.39
N MET A 183 6.89 -23.56 -7.64
CA MET A 183 6.96 -24.51 -8.75
C MET A 183 8.38 -24.83 -9.21
N GLU A 184 9.41 -24.24 -8.57
CA GLU A 184 10.83 -24.39 -8.91
C GLU A 184 11.15 -23.94 -10.35
N GLN A 185 10.38 -22.98 -10.88
CA GLN A 185 10.61 -22.37 -12.20
C GLN A 185 11.58 -21.19 -12.09
N ASP A 186 11.50 -20.43 -10.99
CA ASP A 186 12.35 -19.28 -10.67
C ASP A 186 12.88 -19.41 -9.23
N THR A 187 13.90 -18.64 -8.87
CA THR A 187 14.37 -18.56 -7.49
C THR A 187 13.46 -17.66 -6.64
N LEU A 188 13.19 -18.07 -5.40
CA LEU A 188 12.44 -17.22 -4.48
C LEU A 188 13.29 -16.00 -4.07
N PRO A 189 12.75 -14.77 -4.16
CA PRO A 189 13.51 -13.56 -3.83
C PRO A 189 13.64 -13.32 -2.32
N VAL A 190 12.93 -14.10 -1.51
CA VAL A 190 12.95 -14.05 -0.04
C VAL A 190 13.04 -15.48 0.51
N VAL A 191 13.66 -15.62 1.68
CA VAL A 191 13.71 -16.92 2.39
C VAL A 191 12.32 -17.23 2.95
N PRO A 192 11.78 -18.45 2.74
CA PRO A 192 10.48 -18.81 3.29
C PRO A 192 10.41 -18.72 4.83
N PRO A 193 9.24 -18.42 5.40
CA PRO A 193 9.08 -18.32 6.85
C PRO A 193 9.46 -19.61 7.57
N GLY A 194 10.27 -19.51 8.62
CA GLY A 194 10.77 -20.65 9.39
C GLY A 194 11.92 -21.42 8.72
N CYS A 195 12.47 -20.92 7.61
CA CYS A 195 13.66 -21.46 6.95
C CYS A 195 14.86 -20.54 7.18
N SER A 196 16.08 -21.09 7.03
CA SER A 196 17.33 -20.30 7.06
C SER A 196 18.09 -20.48 5.75
N SER A 197 18.73 -19.40 5.27
CA SER A 197 19.63 -19.45 4.12
C SER A 197 20.84 -20.36 4.33
N GLU A 198 21.16 -20.67 5.59
CA GLU A 198 22.27 -21.56 5.97
C GLU A 198 21.88 -23.04 5.96
N LYS A 199 20.59 -23.35 5.84
CA LYS A 199 20.04 -24.73 5.87
C LYS A 199 19.13 -24.98 4.65
N PRO A 200 19.70 -25.28 3.47
CA PRO A 200 18.93 -25.41 2.23
C PRO A 200 17.84 -26.48 2.29
N ASP A 201 18.04 -27.55 3.06
CA ASP A 201 17.06 -28.64 3.22
C ASP A 201 15.73 -28.15 3.80
N THR A 202 15.76 -27.13 4.67
CA THR A 202 14.53 -26.55 5.26
C THR A 202 13.70 -25.80 4.22
N VAL A 203 14.34 -25.22 3.21
CA VAL A 203 13.67 -24.54 2.10
C VAL A 203 13.04 -25.57 1.17
N GLN A 204 13.73 -26.68 0.89
CA GLN A 204 13.20 -27.74 0.03
C GLN A 204 12.00 -28.46 0.68
N ASP A 205 12.05 -28.72 1.99
CA ASP A 205 10.92 -29.27 2.75
C ASP A 205 9.70 -28.33 2.68
N PHE A 206 9.92 -27.01 2.87
CA PHE A 206 8.86 -26.02 2.72
C PHE A 206 8.25 -26.03 1.32
N ILE A 207 9.07 -26.03 0.26
CA ILE A 207 8.60 -26.06 -1.13
C ILE A 207 7.75 -27.33 -1.38
N THR A 208 8.19 -28.47 -0.87
CA THR A 208 7.47 -29.75 -1.02
C THR A 208 6.10 -29.70 -0.36
N LYS A 209 6.02 -29.21 0.90
CA LYS A 209 4.76 -29.02 1.64
C LYS A 209 3.85 -27.99 0.97
N ALA A 210 4.43 -26.89 0.48
CA ALA A 210 3.72 -25.85 -0.24
C ALA A 210 3.09 -26.38 -1.54
N LYS A 211 3.83 -27.15 -2.35
CA LYS A 211 3.31 -27.80 -3.57
C LYS A 211 2.14 -28.72 -3.25
N ALA A 212 2.30 -29.60 -2.26
CA ALA A 212 1.24 -30.53 -1.85
C ALA A 212 -0.02 -29.78 -1.40
N ALA A 213 0.14 -28.68 -0.66
CA ALA A 213 -0.96 -27.83 -0.24
C ALA A 213 -1.66 -27.14 -1.42
N LEU A 214 -0.93 -26.62 -2.40
CA LEU A 214 -1.52 -25.99 -3.59
C LEU A 214 -2.26 -27.00 -4.49
N VAL A 215 -1.80 -28.25 -4.54
CA VAL A 215 -2.50 -29.36 -5.20
C VAL A 215 -3.80 -29.69 -4.46
N SER A 216 -3.76 -29.80 -3.12
CA SER A 216 -4.94 -30.21 -2.33
C SER A 216 -6.10 -29.22 -2.43
N VAL A 217 -5.81 -27.94 -2.65
CA VAL A 217 -6.85 -26.89 -2.85
C VAL A 217 -7.16 -26.61 -4.33
N GLY A 218 -6.58 -27.38 -5.26
CA GLY A 218 -6.87 -27.30 -6.69
C GLY A 218 -6.38 -26.02 -7.37
N ILE A 219 -5.31 -25.39 -6.84
CA ILE A 219 -4.57 -24.32 -7.53
C ILE A 219 -3.64 -24.94 -8.56
N VAL A 220 -2.88 -25.96 -8.16
CA VAL A 220 -2.06 -26.77 -9.06
C VAL A 220 -2.91 -27.91 -9.61
N ARG A 221 -3.00 -28.01 -10.94
CA ARG A 221 -3.79 -29.03 -11.65
C ARG A 221 -2.87 -29.99 -12.40
N ASP A 222 -3.42 -31.10 -12.86
CA ASP A 222 -2.75 -32.12 -13.68
C ASP A 222 -1.48 -32.69 -13.04
N SER A 223 -1.52 -32.96 -11.72
CA SER A 223 -0.40 -33.62 -11.03
C SER A 223 -0.29 -35.06 -11.52
N VAL A 224 0.65 -35.34 -12.41
CA VAL A 224 0.98 -36.71 -12.79
C VAL A 224 1.95 -37.26 -11.74
N LEU A 225 1.57 -38.36 -11.08
CA LEU A 225 2.53 -39.17 -10.32
C LEU A 225 3.47 -39.82 -11.35
N GLY A 226 4.74 -39.43 -11.37
CA GLY A 226 5.71 -39.96 -12.32
C GLY A 226 5.81 -41.48 -12.22
N ASN A 227 5.63 -42.19 -13.35
CA ASN A 227 5.85 -43.63 -13.41
C ASN A 227 7.36 -43.93 -13.40
N GLY A 228 7.81 -44.64 -12.36
CA GLY A 228 8.90 -45.60 -12.44
C GLY A 228 10.33 -45.15 -12.13
N LYS A 229 10.68 -43.85 -12.13
CA LYS A 229 12.05 -43.40 -11.76
C LYS A 229 12.17 -42.14 -10.90
N ASP A 230 11.13 -41.32 -10.77
CA ASP A 230 11.16 -40.06 -10.01
C ASP A 230 10.10 -40.04 -8.89
N TYR A 231 10.29 -40.86 -7.86
CA TYR A 231 9.49 -40.76 -6.62
C TYR A 231 9.78 -39.40 -5.95
N GLY A 232 8.86 -38.43 -6.09
CA GLY A 232 8.86 -37.20 -5.30
C GLY A 232 8.61 -35.89 -6.06
N LYS A 233 8.73 -35.86 -7.40
CA LYS A 233 8.48 -34.64 -8.18
C LYS A 233 7.00 -34.57 -8.61
N LEU A 234 6.20 -33.86 -7.83
CA LEU A 234 4.86 -33.43 -8.24
C LEU A 234 5.01 -32.43 -9.41
N SER A 235 4.80 -32.90 -10.64
CA SER A 235 4.72 -32.05 -11.84
C SER A 235 3.26 -31.68 -12.10
N GLY A 236 2.80 -30.62 -11.44
CA GLY A 236 1.52 -29.99 -11.77
C GLY A 236 1.73 -28.66 -12.50
N ARG A 237 0.67 -28.10 -13.07
CA ARG A 237 0.68 -26.77 -13.70
C ARG A 237 -0.34 -25.85 -13.03
N ILE A 238 0.03 -24.58 -12.94
CA ILE A 238 -0.89 -23.50 -12.58
C ILE A 238 -1.30 -22.84 -13.90
N VAL A 239 -2.60 -22.70 -14.13
CA VAL A 239 -3.12 -22.07 -15.36
C VAL A 239 -2.83 -20.57 -15.30
N ASP A 240 -2.48 -19.96 -16.44
CA ASP A 240 -2.12 -18.53 -16.49
C ASP A 240 -3.18 -17.58 -15.92
N SER A 241 -4.46 -17.94 -16.07
CA SER A 241 -5.57 -17.18 -15.47
C SER A 241 -5.53 -17.20 -13.93
N ASP A 242 -5.11 -18.31 -13.33
CA ASP A 242 -5.01 -18.46 -11.87
C ASP A 242 -3.69 -17.82 -11.32
N MET A 243 -2.69 -17.57 -12.17
CA MET A 243 -1.37 -17.01 -11.80
C MET A 243 -1.46 -15.60 -11.22
N HIS A 244 -2.50 -14.85 -11.59
CA HIS A 244 -2.71 -13.46 -11.18
C HIS A 244 -4.00 -13.29 -10.34
N ASP A 245 -4.68 -14.39 -9.98
CA ASP A 245 -5.96 -14.36 -9.26
C ASP A 245 -5.74 -14.46 -7.75
N VAL A 246 -5.50 -13.30 -7.13
CA VAL A 246 -5.28 -13.19 -5.69
C VAL A 246 -6.53 -13.57 -4.90
N GLY A 247 -7.72 -13.23 -5.41
CA GLY A 247 -8.99 -13.58 -4.76
C GLY A 247 -9.15 -15.10 -4.66
N ARG A 248 -8.90 -15.81 -5.76
CA ARG A 248 -8.91 -17.28 -5.76
C ARG A 248 -7.85 -17.84 -4.82
N PHE A 249 -6.62 -17.34 -4.85
CA PHE A 249 -5.55 -17.79 -3.94
C PHE A 249 -6.00 -17.70 -2.47
N LEU A 250 -6.45 -16.53 -2.02
CA LEU A 250 -6.86 -16.30 -0.63
C LEU A 250 -8.04 -17.19 -0.23
N ASN A 251 -9.04 -17.32 -1.10
CA ASN A 251 -10.20 -18.18 -0.87
C ASN A 251 -9.84 -19.67 -0.76
N ARG A 252 -8.87 -20.13 -1.57
CA ARG A 252 -8.37 -21.51 -1.50
C ARG A 252 -7.49 -21.74 -0.29
N LEU A 253 -6.75 -20.73 0.14
CA LEU A 253 -5.90 -20.79 1.32
C LEU A 253 -6.70 -21.07 2.61
N LEU A 254 -7.95 -20.58 2.71
CA LEU A 254 -8.86 -20.89 3.81
C LEU A 254 -9.21 -22.39 3.94
N GLY A 255 -9.02 -23.17 2.88
CA GLY A 255 -9.22 -24.62 2.89
C GLY A 255 -8.04 -25.41 3.46
N LEU A 256 -6.92 -24.75 3.80
CA LEU A 256 -5.71 -25.40 4.29
C LEU A 256 -5.64 -25.46 5.82
N PRO A 257 -4.87 -26.40 6.38
CA PRO A 257 -4.53 -26.40 7.80
C PRO A 257 -3.82 -25.08 8.22
N PRO A 258 -4.09 -24.54 9.42
CA PRO A 258 -3.58 -23.25 9.88
C PRO A 258 -2.06 -23.06 9.75
N GLU A 259 -1.28 -24.11 9.99
CA GLU A 259 0.18 -24.04 9.94
C GLU A 259 0.69 -23.71 8.53
N ILE A 260 0.32 -24.52 7.52
CA ILE A 260 0.76 -24.31 6.14
C ILE A 260 0.09 -23.07 5.53
N GLN A 261 -1.15 -22.78 5.93
CA GLN A 261 -1.87 -21.56 5.55
C GLN A 261 -1.07 -20.32 5.95
N ASN A 262 -0.64 -20.22 7.21
CA ASN A 262 0.10 -19.08 7.71
C ASN A 262 1.46 -18.93 7.01
N ARG A 263 2.20 -20.03 6.81
CA ARG A 263 3.52 -19.96 6.15
C ARG A 263 3.41 -19.54 4.68
N LEU A 264 2.41 -20.02 3.94
CA LEU A 264 2.16 -19.60 2.55
C LEU A 264 1.75 -18.13 2.48
N PHE A 265 0.88 -17.69 3.40
CA PHE A 265 0.46 -16.29 3.46
C PHE A 265 1.62 -15.34 3.81
N GLU A 266 2.45 -15.71 4.79
CA GLU A 266 3.62 -14.93 5.17
C GLU A 266 4.65 -14.84 4.04
N LEU A 267 4.89 -15.93 3.31
CA LEU A 267 5.75 -15.88 2.12
C LEU A 267 5.22 -14.90 1.07
N PHE A 268 3.92 -14.97 0.75
CA PHE A 268 3.27 -14.03 -0.17
C PHE A 268 3.45 -12.58 0.28
N VAL A 269 3.24 -12.32 1.57
CA VAL A 269 3.39 -10.98 2.17
C VAL A 269 4.82 -10.48 2.09
N ASN A 270 5.82 -11.30 2.42
CA ASN A 270 7.23 -10.90 2.35
C ASN A 270 7.66 -10.54 0.92
N ILE A 271 7.18 -11.29 -0.08
CA ILE A 271 7.41 -10.98 -1.49
C ILE A 271 6.72 -9.66 -1.88
N LEU A 272 5.47 -9.46 -1.45
CA LEU A 272 4.73 -8.23 -1.72
C LEU A 272 5.44 -7.01 -1.13
N ASP A 273 5.85 -7.09 0.14
CA ASP A 273 6.53 -6.01 0.83
C ASP A 273 7.88 -5.67 0.13
N LEU A 274 8.63 -6.68 -0.32
CA LEU A 274 9.85 -6.49 -1.12
C LEU A 274 9.56 -5.78 -2.45
N LEU A 275 8.51 -6.19 -3.18
CA LEU A 275 8.15 -5.57 -4.45
C LEU A 275 7.68 -4.12 -4.27
N ILE A 276 6.92 -3.82 -3.21
CA ILE A 276 6.50 -2.46 -2.89
C ILE A 276 7.69 -1.61 -2.49
N GLN A 277 8.63 -2.13 -1.69
CA GLN A 277 9.86 -1.43 -1.34
C GLN A 277 10.69 -1.11 -2.59
N ASN A 278 10.90 -2.08 -3.48
CA ASN A 278 11.60 -1.86 -4.75
C ASN A 278 10.89 -0.82 -5.61
N ALA A 279 9.56 -0.91 -5.74
CA ALA A 279 8.78 0.08 -6.47
C ALA A 279 8.86 1.48 -5.86
N ARG A 280 8.92 1.59 -4.53
CA ARG A 280 9.09 2.86 -3.83
C ARG A 280 10.46 3.47 -4.11
N ILE A 281 11.51 2.65 -4.12
CA ILE A 281 12.87 3.04 -4.45
C ILE A 281 12.97 3.50 -5.91
N GLU A 282 12.33 2.79 -6.83
CA GLU A 282 12.29 3.10 -8.26
C GLU A 282 11.37 4.30 -8.59
N GLY A 283 10.60 4.80 -7.62
CA GLY A 283 9.61 5.86 -7.83
C GLY A 283 8.38 5.41 -8.62
N ASN A 284 8.15 4.10 -8.72
CA ASN A 284 7.05 3.46 -9.44
C ASN A 284 5.78 3.27 -8.59
N LEU A 285 5.84 3.53 -7.28
CA LEU A 285 4.68 3.43 -6.39
C LEU A 285 3.89 4.76 -6.33
N ASP A 286 2.66 4.75 -6.82
CA ASP A 286 1.73 5.87 -6.68
C ASP A 286 1.16 5.88 -5.25
N SER A 287 1.52 6.91 -4.48
CA SER A 287 1.11 7.07 -3.08
C SER A 287 0.05 8.17 -2.92
N GLY A 288 -0.53 8.67 -4.01
CA GLY A 288 -1.42 9.84 -3.97
C GLY A 288 -0.60 11.12 -3.83
N ILE A 289 -0.97 11.98 -2.88
CA ILE A 289 -0.25 13.24 -2.64
C ILE A 289 1.10 12.94 -1.98
N VAL A 290 2.20 13.33 -2.63
CA VAL A 290 3.56 13.13 -2.15
C VAL A 290 4.03 14.37 -1.39
N ASP A 291 4.39 14.21 -0.12
CA ASP A 291 5.04 15.27 0.65
C ASP A 291 6.50 15.41 0.25
N MET A 292 6.84 16.57 -0.32
CA MET A 292 8.23 16.92 -0.62
C MET A 292 8.89 17.44 0.65
N LYS A 293 9.82 16.64 1.18
CA LYS A 293 10.62 17.01 2.35
C LYS A 293 12.03 17.43 1.93
N ALA A 294 12.50 18.51 2.55
CA ALA A 294 13.86 19.01 2.49
C ALA A 294 14.13 19.80 3.78
N ASN A 295 15.39 20.09 4.07
CA ASN A 295 15.75 20.90 5.23
C ASN A 295 15.41 22.37 4.98
N ILE A 296 15.54 22.82 3.73
CA ILE A 296 15.17 24.15 3.27
C ILE A 296 14.35 24.01 1.98
N ILE A 297 13.22 24.70 1.91
CA ILE A 297 12.35 24.79 0.72
C ILE A 297 12.07 26.26 0.47
N GLU A 298 12.66 26.79 -0.59
CA GLU A 298 12.54 28.21 -0.97
C GLU A 298 11.85 28.35 -2.32
N LEU A 299 10.89 29.27 -2.39
CA LEU A 299 10.28 29.68 -3.65
C LEU A 299 11.28 30.54 -4.42
N GLN A 300 11.60 30.15 -5.65
CA GLN A 300 12.41 30.95 -6.56
C GLN A 300 11.54 31.96 -7.32
N GLY A 301 11.92 33.23 -7.22
CA GLY A 301 11.31 34.31 -8.00
C GLY A 301 9.80 34.47 -7.77
N THR A 302 9.14 35.09 -8.73
CA THR A 302 7.68 35.24 -8.73
C THR A 302 7.02 34.09 -9.51
N PRO A 303 5.96 33.48 -8.96
CA PRO A 303 5.24 32.41 -9.67
C PRO A 303 4.73 32.90 -11.03
N LYS A 304 4.91 32.08 -12.09
CA LYS A 304 4.47 32.42 -13.45
C LYS A 304 3.05 31.92 -13.67
N THR A 305 2.11 32.79 -14.00
CA THR A 305 0.78 32.36 -14.49
C THR A 305 0.94 31.74 -15.87
N VAL A 306 0.46 30.52 -16.05
CA VAL A 306 0.62 29.74 -17.30
C VAL A 306 -0.68 29.49 -18.04
N HIS A 307 -1.81 29.66 -17.38
CA HIS A 307 -3.13 29.56 -17.99
C HIS A 307 -4.13 30.33 -17.13
N VAL A 308 -5.17 30.88 -17.75
CA VAL A 308 -6.32 31.49 -17.08
C VAL A 308 -7.56 30.91 -17.73
N ASP A 309 -8.41 30.27 -16.93
CA ASP A 309 -9.66 29.70 -17.41
C ASP A 309 -10.64 30.82 -17.76
N GLN A 310 -11.12 30.84 -19.01
CA GLN A 310 -11.97 31.93 -19.52
C GLN A 310 -13.34 32.00 -18.83
N MET A 311 -13.84 30.88 -18.33
CA MET A 311 -15.18 30.81 -17.73
C MET A 311 -15.20 31.23 -16.26
N SER A 312 -14.17 30.88 -15.50
CA SER A 312 -14.06 31.16 -14.07
C SER A 312 -13.11 32.29 -13.71
N GLY A 313 -12.24 32.72 -14.64
CA GLY A 313 -11.16 33.68 -14.39
C GLY A 313 -10.05 33.14 -13.49
N ALA A 314 -10.10 31.85 -13.10
CA ALA A 314 -9.12 31.24 -12.22
C ALA A 314 -7.83 30.90 -12.97
N SER A 315 -6.69 31.17 -12.35
CA SER A 315 -5.37 30.97 -12.94
C SER A 315 -4.73 29.64 -12.55
N THR A 316 -4.03 29.03 -13.50
CA THR A 316 -3.01 28.01 -13.26
C THR A 316 -1.66 28.69 -13.15
N VAL A 317 -0.91 28.39 -12.10
CA VAL A 317 0.35 29.06 -11.77
C VAL A 317 1.47 28.04 -11.62
N LEU A 318 2.60 28.29 -12.27
CA LEU A 318 3.84 27.54 -12.12
C LEU A 318 4.68 28.14 -11.00
N PHE A 319 4.95 27.32 -9.99
CA PHE A 319 5.85 27.62 -8.89
C PHE A 319 7.17 26.86 -9.10
N THR A 320 8.30 27.55 -8.92
CA THR A 320 9.63 26.92 -8.95
C THR A 320 10.22 26.97 -7.55
N PHE A 321 10.65 25.83 -7.02
CA PHE A 321 11.24 25.71 -5.70
C PHE A 321 12.68 25.22 -5.77
N THR A 322 13.51 25.72 -4.86
CA THR A 322 14.80 25.12 -4.53
C THR A 322 14.64 24.30 -3.26
N LEU A 323 14.97 23.01 -3.35
CA LEU A 323 15.00 22.10 -2.20
C LEU A 323 16.46 21.85 -1.81
N ASP A 324 16.83 22.20 -0.58
CA ASP A 324 18.11 21.80 0.02
C ASP A 324 17.89 20.62 0.96
N ARG A 325 18.42 19.46 0.58
CA ARG A 325 18.36 18.22 1.39
C ARG A 325 19.65 17.92 2.13
N GLY A 326 20.62 18.83 2.08
CA GLY A 326 21.93 18.62 2.65
C GLY A 326 21.91 18.68 4.17
N ILE A 327 22.78 17.89 4.78
CA ILE A 327 23.02 17.94 6.23
C ILE A 327 24.37 18.56 6.48
N THR A 328 24.40 19.65 7.25
CA THR A 328 25.65 20.33 7.61
C THR A 328 26.48 19.47 8.56
N TRP A 329 27.77 19.80 8.69
CA TRP A 329 28.66 19.08 9.60
C TRP A 329 28.16 19.14 11.05
N GLU A 330 27.67 20.30 11.49
CA GLU A 330 27.16 20.50 12.85
C GLU A 330 25.96 19.58 13.10
N SER A 331 25.02 19.56 12.16
CA SER A 331 23.84 18.70 12.24
C SER A 331 24.20 17.21 12.27
N ALA A 332 25.15 16.78 11.43
CA ALA A 332 25.63 15.40 11.41
C ALA A 332 26.35 15.03 12.72
N SER A 333 27.12 15.96 13.29
CA SER A 333 27.83 15.78 14.55
C SER A 333 26.85 15.67 15.72
N THR A 334 25.82 16.51 15.77
CA THR A 334 24.76 16.43 16.78
C THR A 334 24.04 15.08 16.72
N ILE A 335 23.70 14.57 15.52
CA ILE A 335 23.09 13.23 15.37
C ILE A 335 23.96 12.14 16.01
N LEU A 336 25.27 12.19 15.79
CA LEU A 336 26.20 11.22 16.37
C LEU A 336 26.29 11.36 17.90
N GLU A 337 26.38 12.59 18.42
CA GLU A 337 26.45 12.86 19.86
C GLU A 337 25.19 12.42 20.61
N GLU A 338 24.00 12.70 20.07
CA GLU A 338 22.73 12.26 20.66
C GLU A 338 22.65 10.73 20.75
N LYS A 339 23.06 10.03 19.69
CA LYS A 339 23.08 8.56 19.67
C LYS A 339 24.06 7.96 20.66
N GLN A 340 25.19 8.62 20.87
CA GLN A 340 26.16 8.23 21.89
C GLN A 340 25.65 8.48 23.32
N LYS A 341 24.90 9.57 23.54
CA LYS A 341 24.28 9.89 24.84
C LYS A 341 23.13 8.96 25.23
N ASP A 342 22.36 8.48 24.25
CA ASP A 342 21.22 7.56 24.47
C ASP A 342 21.63 6.14 24.96
N GLY A 343 22.93 5.85 25.13
CA GLY A 343 23.42 4.54 25.59
C GLY A 343 23.25 3.40 24.57
N LEU A 344 22.77 3.73 23.36
CA LEU A 344 22.59 2.84 22.21
C LEU A 344 23.77 2.89 21.23
N GLY A 345 24.84 3.61 21.57
CA GLY A 345 26.00 3.82 20.72
C GLY A 345 26.82 2.53 20.51
N SER A 346 26.96 2.11 19.26
CA SER A 346 27.84 1.02 18.87
C SER A 346 29.28 1.51 18.75
N SER A 347 30.26 0.65 19.02
CA SER A 347 31.68 0.95 18.73
C SER A 347 31.93 1.21 17.23
N SER A 348 30.99 0.78 16.37
CA SER A 348 31.01 1.00 14.92
C SER A 348 30.30 2.29 14.49
N ASP A 349 29.78 3.11 15.41
CA ASP A 349 29.15 4.38 15.03
C ASP A 349 30.21 5.45 14.73
N GLY A 350 30.00 6.24 13.68
CA GLY A 350 30.85 7.38 13.35
C GLY A 350 30.92 7.69 11.86
N PHE A 351 31.93 8.49 11.50
CA PHE A 351 32.16 8.92 10.12
C PHE A 351 33.04 7.94 9.35
N TYR A 352 32.75 7.79 8.07
CA TYR A 352 33.35 6.81 7.18
C TYR A 352 33.72 7.44 5.84
N GLU A 353 34.89 7.07 5.31
CA GLU A 353 35.39 7.45 3.99
C GLU A 353 35.36 6.24 3.05
N SER A 354 35.00 6.44 1.77
CA SER A 354 34.98 5.36 0.80
C SER A 354 36.39 4.83 0.54
N LYS A 355 36.56 3.49 0.55
CA LYS A 355 37.86 2.86 0.27
C LYS A 355 38.25 2.97 -1.20
N ARG A 356 37.26 2.99 -2.08
CA ARG A 356 37.45 3.19 -3.52
C ARG A 356 37.14 4.65 -3.85
N GLU A 357 37.98 5.23 -4.68
CA GLU A 357 37.62 6.43 -5.42
C GLU A 357 36.66 6.04 -6.53
N TRP A 358 35.56 6.76 -6.63
CA TRP A 358 34.61 6.56 -7.71
C TRP A 358 34.15 7.92 -8.21
N MET A 359 34.05 8.05 -9.53
CA MET A 359 33.68 9.30 -10.20
C MET A 359 34.58 10.50 -9.82
N GLY A 360 35.86 10.21 -9.55
CA GLY A 360 36.92 11.20 -9.34
C GLY A 360 37.09 11.70 -7.90
N ARG A 361 36.40 11.11 -6.91
CA ARG A 361 36.53 11.49 -5.50
C ARG A 361 36.30 10.34 -4.53
N ARG A 362 36.75 10.52 -3.29
CA ARG A 362 36.30 9.72 -2.14
C ARG A 362 35.09 10.39 -1.51
N HIS A 363 34.14 9.57 -1.09
CA HIS A 363 32.89 10.03 -0.52
C HIS A 363 32.88 9.75 0.99
N VAL A 364 32.23 10.64 1.73
CA VAL A 364 32.04 10.49 3.16
C VAL A 364 30.58 10.24 3.53
N LEU A 365 30.40 9.56 4.65
CA LEU A 365 29.10 9.32 5.25
C LEU A 365 29.20 9.17 6.76
N LEU A 366 28.09 9.37 7.44
CA LEU A 366 27.89 9.05 8.84
C LEU A 366 27.09 7.76 8.90
N ALA A 367 27.57 6.79 9.69
CA ALA A 367 26.88 5.54 9.93
C ALA A 367 26.68 5.33 11.42
N PHE A 368 25.47 4.93 11.81
CA PHE A 368 25.14 4.55 13.18
C PHE A 368 24.17 3.37 13.20
N GLU A 369 24.26 2.54 14.25
CA GLU A 369 23.45 1.33 14.39
C GLU A 369 21.95 1.66 14.53
N SER A 370 21.12 0.90 13.81
CA SER A 370 19.66 0.98 13.88
C SER A 370 19.14 0.18 15.08
N ALA A 371 17.85 0.29 15.37
CA ALA A 371 17.20 -0.52 16.40
C ALA A 371 17.27 -2.04 16.10
N ALA A 372 17.45 -2.40 14.83
CA ALA A 372 17.75 -3.76 14.41
C ALA A 372 19.27 -4.02 14.46
N SER A 373 19.70 -4.90 15.37
CA SER A 373 21.09 -5.30 15.57
C SER A 373 21.80 -5.64 14.25
N GLY A 374 22.97 -5.02 14.01
CA GLY A 374 23.82 -5.30 12.84
C GLY A 374 23.48 -4.53 11.56
N MET A 375 22.43 -3.71 11.57
CA MET A 375 22.06 -2.83 10.47
C MET A 375 22.40 -1.37 10.80
N PHE A 376 22.99 -0.66 9.84
CA PHE A 376 23.44 0.72 10.02
C PHE A 376 22.64 1.69 9.16
N LYS A 377 22.13 2.76 9.77
CA LYS A 377 21.57 3.91 9.08
C LYS A 377 22.69 4.74 8.50
N ILE A 378 22.50 5.24 7.28
CA ILE A 378 23.53 5.93 6.52
C ILE A 378 23.08 7.35 6.22
N VAL A 379 23.81 8.34 6.72
CA VAL A 379 23.58 9.76 6.44
C VAL A 379 24.68 10.28 5.52
N ARG A 380 24.29 10.95 4.44
CA ARG A 380 25.23 11.56 3.48
C ARG A 380 25.13 13.09 3.50
N PRO A 381 26.23 13.82 3.23
CA PRO A 381 26.22 15.28 3.19
C PRO A 381 25.18 15.85 2.22
N ALA A 382 25.04 15.25 1.04
CA ALA A 382 24.21 15.78 -0.03
C ALA A 382 22.70 15.53 0.12
N VAL A 383 22.29 14.40 0.70
CA VAL A 383 20.89 13.93 0.66
C VAL A 383 20.32 13.58 2.03
N GLY A 384 21.14 13.67 3.08
CA GLY A 384 20.75 13.29 4.43
C GLY A 384 20.65 11.78 4.65
N GLU A 385 19.73 11.37 5.52
CA GLU A 385 19.50 9.97 5.88
C GLU A 385 18.99 9.15 4.68
N SER A 386 19.67 8.04 4.42
CA SER A 386 19.32 7.10 3.37
C SER A 386 18.15 6.23 3.82
N LEU A 387 17.20 5.99 2.91
CA LEU A 387 16.10 5.04 3.15
C LEU A 387 16.59 3.58 3.33
N ARG A 388 17.76 3.25 2.78
CA ARG A 388 18.34 1.92 2.87
C ARG A 388 19.38 1.86 3.97
N GLU A 389 19.16 0.97 4.93
CA GLU A 389 20.15 0.55 5.91
C GLU A 389 21.19 -0.37 5.26
N MET A 390 22.41 -0.36 5.80
CA MET A 390 23.55 -1.13 5.33
C MET A 390 24.00 -2.11 6.40
N PRO A 391 24.16 -3.41 6.09
CA PRO A 391 24.76 -4.35 7.03
C PRO A 391 26.19 -3.95 7.38
N LEU A 392 26.62 -4.19 8.63
CA LEU A 392 27.97 -3.87 9.09
C LEU A 392 29.08 -4.50 8.21
N ALA A 393 28.86 -5.71 7.72
CA ALA A 393 29.80 -6.40 6.83
C ALA A 393 29.99 -5.63 5.50
N GLU A 394 28.90 -5.15 4.91
CA GLU A 394 28.95 -4.36 3.67
C GLU A 394 29.62 -3.00 3.90
N LEU A 395 29.31 -2.34 5.02
CA LEU A 395 29.89 -1.06 5.42
C LEU A 395 31.42 -1.17 5.55
N LYS A 396 31.91 -2.19 6.28
CA LYS A 396 33.35 -2.44 6.46
C LYS A 396 34.07 -2.82 5.16
N VAL A 397 33.38 -3.45 4.20
CA VAL A 397 33.96 -3.76 2.89
C VAL A 397 34.12 -2.49 2.03
N LYS A 398 33.12 -1.62 2.02
CA LYS A 398 33.08 -0.44 1.12
C LYS A 398 33.76 0.80 1.70
N TYR A 399 33.76 0.96 3.02
CA TYR A 399 34.19 2.17 3.70
C TYR A 399 35.20 1.90 4.81
N ARG A 400 35.95 2.93 5.18
CA ARG A 400 36.91 2.94 6.28
C ARG A 400 36.46 3.98 7.31
N LYS A 401 36.36 3.58 8.58
CA LYS A 401 36.03 4.49 9.67
C LYS A 401 37.14 5.53 9.81
N LEU A 402 36.77 6.80 9.93
CA LEU A 402 37.69 7.91 10.18
C LEU A 402 37.89 8.05 11.69
N SER A 403 39.15 8.14 12.12
CA SER A 403 39.53 8.37 13.53
C SER A 403 39.72 9.86 13.86
N SER A 404 40.11 10.68 12.89
CA SER A 404 40.21 12.14 13.04
C SER A 404 38.90 12.79 12.62
N LEU A 405 38.32 13.57 13.55
CA LEU A 405 37.11 14.35 13.30
C LEU A 405 37.40 15.54 12.39
N GLU A 406 38.61 16.11 12.44
CA GLU A 406 39.02 17.23 11.59
C GLU A 406 39.05 16.80 10.11
N LYS A 407 39.58 15.61 9.84
CA LYS A 407 39.55 15.04 8.48
C LYS A 407 38.11 14.75 8.04
N ALA A 408 37.29 14.21 8.94
CA ALA A 408 35.88 13.94 8.64
C ALA A 408 35.11 15.23 8.32
N GLN A 409 35.33 16.29 9.10
CA GLN A 409 34.75 17.62 8.89
C GLN A 409 35.12 18.18 7.52
N SER A 410 36.42 18.27 7.24
CA SER A 410 36.91 18.84 5.98
C SER A 410 36.36 18.09 4.76
N CYS A 411 36.33 16.76 4.80
CA CYS A 411 35.76 15.98 3.71
C CYS A 411 34.23 16.09 3.62
N TRP A 412 33.53 16.24 4.75
CA TRP A 412 32.09 16.43 4.78
C TRP A 412 31.68 17.77 4.19
N GLU A 413 32.35 18.85 4.60
CA GLU A 413 32.13 20.21 4.12
C GLU A 413 32.45 20.33 2.62
N ASP A 414 33.54 19.72 2.15
CA ASP A 414 33.86 19.67 0.72
C ASP A 414 32.76 18.95 -0.09
N GLU A 415 32.33 17.76 0.34
CA GLU A 415 31.26 17.03 -0.35
C GLU A 415 29.91 17.77 -0.26
N PHE A 416 29.62 18.42 0.86
CA PHE A 416 28.44 19.26 1.06
C PHE A 416 28.42 20.44 0.10
N GLU A 417 29.55 21.12 -0.11
CA GLU A 417 29.65 22.26 -1.00
C GLU A 417 29.61 21.83 -2.48
N VAL A 418 30.38 20.82 -2.85
CA VAL A 418 30.42 20.31 -4.24
C VAL A 418 29.06 19.76 -4.66
N SER A 419 28.34 19.08 -3.77
CA SER A 419 27.03 18.51 -4.08
C SER A 419 25.93 19.54 -4.35
N SER A 420 26.14 20.81 -4.02
CA SER A 420 25.22 21.90 -4.39
C SER A 420 25.10 22.06 -5.92
N LYS A 421 26.21 21.88 -6.64
CA LYS A 421 26.30 22.12 -8.09
C LYS A 421 26.54 20.84 -8.88
N GLN A 422 27.09 19.79 -8.27
CA GLN A 422 27.54 18.60 -8.96
C GLN A 422 26.79 17.34 -8.51
N CYS A 423 26.32 16.55 -9.47
CA CYS A 423 25.70 15.26 -9.19
C CYS A 423 26.72 14.24 -8.65
N MET A 424 26.24 13.15 -8.04
CA MET A 424 27.13 12.11 -7.50
C MET A 424 28.00 11.44 -8.58
N HIS A 425 27.58 11.47 -9.85
CA HIS A 425 28.30 10.87 -10.98
C HIS A 425 29.54 11.66 -11.43
N GLY A 426 29.86 12.77 -10.77
CA GLY A 426 31.06 13.53 -11.11
C GLY A 426 30.87 14.46 -12.31
N ARG A 427 31.99 15.02 -12.82
CA ARG A 427 31.99 15.95 -13.96
C ARG A 427 31.68 15.26 -15.29
N ASN A 428 31.96 13.96 -15.39
CA ASN A 428 31.76 13.15 -16.60
C ASN A 428 30.38 12.47 -16.64
N CYS A 429 29.37 13.06 -16.00
CA CYS A 429 28.02 12.47 -16.00
C CYS A 429 27.43 12.49 -17.41
N LYS A 430 27.00 11.31 -17.90
CA LYS A 430 26.35 11.17 -19.23
C LYS A 430 25.09 12.02 -19.40
N LEU A 431 24.47 12.45 -18.30
CA LEU A 431 23.25 13.25 -18.28
C LEU A 431 23.53 14.76 -18.11
N GLY A 432 24.80 15.14 -17.93
CA GLY A 432 25.24 16.53 -17.79
C GLY A 432 24.46 17.31 -16.73
N ASN A 433 24.02 18.52 -17.11
CA ASN A 433 23.35 19.46 -16.21
C ASN A 433 21.96 19.00 -15.75
N PHE A 434 21.31 18.09 -16.48
CA PHE A 434 19.99 17.55 -16.13
C PHE A 434 20.05 16.45 -15.06
N CYS A 435 21.25 16.02 -14.65
CA CYS A 435 21.39 15.03 -13.59
C CYS A 435 21.17 15.65 -12.21
N THR A 436 20.06 15.29 -11.56
CA THR A 436 19.75 15.68 -10.17
C THR A 436 20.15 14.61 -9.15
N VAL A 437 20.70 13.48 -9.60
CA VAL A 437 21.02 12.33 -8.75
C VAL A 437 22.15 12.67 -7.77
N GLY A 438 21.84 12.65 -6.48
CA GLY A 438 22.80 12.97 -5.42
C GLY A 438 23.24 14.43 -5.38
N ARG A 439 22.53 15.34 -6.07
CA ARG A 439 22.67 16.78 -5.84
C ARG A 439 21.93 17.18 -4.57
N ARG A 440 22.56 18.08 -3.81
CA ARG A 440 22.02 18.68 -2.60
C ARG A 440 20.88 19.64 -2.89
N LEU A 441 21.13 20.57 -3.81
CA LEU A 441 20.14 21.52 -4.31
C LEU A 441 19.40 20.90 -5.48
N GLN A 442 18.09 20.83 -5.37
CA GLN A 442 17.20 20.36 -6.43
C GLN A 442 16.17 21.42 -6.75
N GLU A 443 16.15 21.83 -8.02
CA GLU A 443 15.08 22.66 -8.56
C GLU A 443 13.88 21.78 -8.92
N VAL A 444 12.71 22.21 -8.46
CA VAL A 444 11.45 21.48 -8.60
C VAL A 444 10.36 22.43 -9.06
N HIS A 445 9.59 22.02 -10.07
CA HIS A 445 8.51 22.83 -10.63
C HIS A 445 7.15 22.22 -10.30
N VAL A 446 6.23 23.05 -9.80
CA VAL A 446 4.91 22.63 -9.36
C VAL A 446 3.84 23.53 -9.95
N LEU A 447 2.90 22.95 -10.68
CA LEU A 447 1.71 23.65 -11.17
C LEU A 447 0.61 23.63 -10.10
N GLY A 448 0.24 24.80 -9.58
CA GLY A 448 -0.87 24.98 -8.65
C GLY A 448 -2.01 25.80 -9.25
N GLY A 449 -3.10 25.97 -8.50
CA GLY A 449 -4.31 26.68 -8.96
C GLY A 449 -5.31 25.76 -9.65
N LEU A 450 -5.95 26.23 -10.73
CA LEU A 450 -6.99 25.49 -11.43
C LEU A 450 -6.41 24.52 -12.48
N ILE A 451 -6.16 23.28 -12.05
CA ILE A 451 -5.41 22.30 -12.87
C ILE A 451 -6.29 21.48 -13.82
N LEU A 452 -7.58 21.29 -13.50
CA LEU A 452 -8.46 20.39 -14.26
C LEU A 452 -8.59 20.74 -15.76
N PRO A 453 -8.75 22.02 -16.16
CA PRO A 453 -8.86 22.37 -17.58
C PRO A 453 -7.61 22.03 -18.39
N VAL A 454 -6.44 22.11 -17.75
CA VAL A 454 -5.13 21.91 -18.40
C VAL A 454 -4.61 20.47 -18.25
N TRP A 455 -5.36 19.60 -17.57
CA TRP A 455 -4.93 18.24 -17.21
C TRP A 455 -4.53 17.40 -18.43
N GLY A 456 -5.37 17.36 -19.45
CA GLY A 456 -5.13 16.57 -20.67
C GLY A 456 -3.91 17.05 -21.46
N THR A 457 -3.68 18.36 -21.49
CA THR A 457 -2.52 18.98 -22.13
C THR A 457 -1.22 18.58 -21.43
N ILE A 458 -1.22 18.64 -20.09
CA ILE A 458 -0.06 18.21 -19.29
C ILE A 458 0.19 16.71 -19.48
N GLU A 459 -0.85 15.87 -19.46
CA GLU A 459 -0.71 14.44 -19.68
C GLU A 459 -0.09 14.12 -21.05
N LYS A 460 -0.54 14.83 -22.10
CA LYS A 460 0.03 14.71 -23.45
C LYS A 460 1.50 15.11 -23.48
N ALA A 461 1.88 16.23 -22.85
CA ALA A 461 3.27 16.69 -22.79
C ALA A 461 4.17 15.71 -22.02
N LEU A 462 3.68 15.15 -20.90
CA LEU A 462 4.41 14.16 -20.12
C LEU A 462 4.53 12.81 -20.85
N SER A 463 3.53 12.40 -21.63
CA SER A 463 3.56 11.12 -22.37
C SER A 463 4.74 11.02 -23.35
N LYS A 464 5.21 12.16 -23.87
CA LYS A 464 6.35 12.29 -24.80
C LYS A 464 7.71 12.08 -24.12
N GLN A 465 7.78 12.02 -22.78
CA GLN A 465 9.05 11.96 -22.05
C GLN A 465 9.78 10.61 -22.23
N ALA A 466 11.10 10.63 -22.33
CA ALA A 466 11.90 9.41 -22.53
C ALA A 466 11.90 8.47 -21.31
N ARG A 467 11.84 9.01 -20.09
CA ARG A 467 11.82 8.22 -18.86
C ARG A 467 10.38 7.89 -18.45
N LEU A 468 10.11 6.62 -18.19
CA LEU A 468 8.79 6.16 -17.71
C LEU A 468 8.34 6.89 -16.42
N SER A 469 9.28 7.19 -15.51
CA SER A 469 9.00 7.93 -14.27
C SER A 469 8.62 9.41 -14.50
N HIS A 470 9.04 10.00 -15.63
CA HIS A 470 8.68 11.37 -16.01
C HIS A 470 7.36 11.44 -16.79
N ARG A 471 6.83 10.30 -17.28
CA ARG A 471 5.52 10.26 -17.97
C ARG A 471 4.33 10.33 -17.01
N ARG A 472 4.58 10.21 -15.71
CA ARG A 472 3.53 10.12 -14.69
C ARG A 472 3.24 11.48 -14.07
N LEU A 473 1.96 11.80 -14.00
CA LEU A 473 1.45 12.89 -13.19
C LEU A 473 1.61 12.54 -11.71
N ARG A 474 2.18 13.46 -10.93
CA ARG A 474 2.35 13.31 -9.49
C ARG A 474 1.83 14.55 -8.80
N VAL A 475 0.87 14.36 -7.91
CA VAL A 475 0.43 15.44 -7.03
C VAL A 475 1.41 15.54 -5.87
N VAL A 476 1.97 16.71 -5.67
CA VAL A 476 2.90 16.99 -4.58
C VAL A 476 2.33 18.03 -3.64
N ARG A 477 2.71 17.91 -2.37
CA ARG A 477 2.51 18.93 -1.36
C ARG A 477 3.87 19.37 -0.84
N LEU A 478 4.02 20.67 -0.68
CA LEU A 478 5.23 21.31 -0.18
C LEU A 478 4.86 22.45 0.75
N GLU A 479 5.70 22.67 1.75
CA GLU A 479 5.60 23.74 2.73
C GLU A 479 6.95 24.45 2.72
N THR A 480 6.94 25.72 2.33
CA THR A 480 8.16 26.53 2.30
C THR A 480 8.67 26.77 3.71
N THR A 481 9.99 26.77 3.89
CA THR A 481 10.61 26.91 5.21
C THR A 481 10.73 28.36 5.66
N THR A 482 10.75 29.31 4.71
CA THR A 482 10.95 30.73 4.99
C THR A 482 9.65 31.46 5.35
N ASP A 483 8.54 31.17 4.65
CA ASP A 483 7.26 31.86 4.81
C ASP A 483 6.08 30.94 5.14
N ILE A 484 6.34 29.65 5.39
CA ILE A 484 5.35 28.64 5.85
C ILE A 484 4.13 28.59 4.91
N ARG A 485 4.36 28.81 3.60
CA ARG A 485 3.31 28.70 2.58
C ARG A 485 3.17 27.25 2.16
N ARG A 486 1.94 26.77 2.21
CA ARG A 486 1.58 25.42 1.78
C ARG A 486 1.05 25.46 0.37
N ILE A 487 1.67 24.68 -0.50
CA ILE A 487 1.30 24.59 -1.91
C ILE A 487 1.06 23.13 -2.24
N VAL A 488 -0.06 22.89 -2.92
CA VAL A 488 -0.45 21.58 -3.46
C VAL A 488 -0.61 21.75 -4.95
N GLY A 489 0.02 20.87 -5.72
CA GLY A 489 0.00 20.99 -7.17
C GLY A 489 0.60 19.78 -7.88
N LEU A 490 0.67 19.86 -9.20
CA LEU A 490 1.27 18.82 -10.03
C LEU A 490 2.78 19.07 -10.18
N LEU A 491 3.57 18.05 -9.87
CA LEU A 491 5.01 18.05 -10.12
C LEU A 491 5.30 17.89 -11.61
N VAL A 492 5.95 18.89 -12.20
CA VAL A 492 6.42 18.86 -13.58
C VAL A 492 7.92 18.52 -13.58
N PRO A 493 8.35 17.39 -14.18
CA PRO A 493 9.76 17.08 -14.32
C PRO A 493 10.50 18.18 -15.10
N ASN A 494 11.72 18.55 -14.70
CA ASN A 494 12.46 19.66 -15.31
C ASN A 494 12.61 19.51 -16.83
N ALA A 495 12.78 18.27 -17.32
CA ALA A 495 12.86 17.96 -18.76
C ALA A 495 11.54 18.17 -19.54
N ALA A 496 10.42 18.34 -18.84
CA ALA A 496 9.08 18.52 -19.42
C ALA A 496 8.56 19.96 -19.27
N VAL A 497 9.21 20.82 -18.48
CA VAL A 497 8.71 22.17 -18.17
C VAL A 497 8.50 22.99 -19.43
N GLU A 498 9.50 23.05 -20.31
CA GLU A 498 9.40 23.82 -21.57
C GLU A 498 8.27 23.29 -22.47
N SER A 499 8.16 21.96 -22.63
CA SER A 499 7.09 21.36 -23.44
C SER A 499 5.71 21.62 -22.84
N VAL A 500 5.58 21.61 -21.52
CA VAL A 500 4.31 21.92 -20.84
C VAL A 500 3.96 23.39 -21.02
N LEU A 501 4.93 24.30 -20.87
CA LEU A 501 4.70 25.73 -21.08
C LEU A 501 4.27 26.05 -22.51
N GLN A 502 4.95 25.47 -23.51
CA GLN A 502 4.58 25.64 -24.92
C GLN A 502 3.19 25.10 -25.23
N ASP A 503 2.88 23.87 -24.78
CA ASP A 503 1.57 23.25 -25.04
C ASP A 503 0.43 24.02 -24.32
N LEU A 504 0.71 24.75 -23.22
CA LEU A 504 -0.27 25.58 -22.51
C LEU A 504 -0.46 26.98 -23.11
N GLU A 505 0.62 27.61 -23.61
CA GLU A 505 0.55 28.88 -24.34
C GLU A 505 -0.20 28.70 -25.67
N TRP A 506 0.00 27.59 -26.38
CA TRP A 506 -0.72 27.26 -27.63
C TRP A 506 -2.25 27.15 -27.45
N VAL A 507 -2.73 26.75 -26.27
CA VAL A 507 -4.18 26.68 -26.01
C VAL A 507 -4.79 28.08 -25.85
N GLN A 508 -4.00 29.11 -25.53
CA GLN A 508 -4.49 30.49 -25.49
C GLN A 508 -4.69 31.10 -26.89
N GLU A 509 -3.90 30.68 -27.90
CA GLU A 509 -3.98 31.26 -29.25
C GLU A 509 -5.03 30.61 -30.17
N ILE A 510 -5.59 29.44 -29.81
CA ILE A 510 -6.52 28.71 -30.68
C ILE A 510 -7.99 29.18 -30.53
N ASP A 511 -8.30 29.96 -29.50
CA ASP A 511 -9.65 30.46 -29.22
C ASP A 511 -9.85 31.97 -29.49
N ASP A 512 -8.96 32.62 -30.25
CA ASP A 512 -9.12 34.00 -30.76
C ASP A 512 -9.76 34.06 -32.15
#